data_AF-A0A2N4YR06-F1
#
_entry.id   AF-A0A2N4YR06-F1
#
_cell.length_a   1.000
_cell.length_b   1.000
_cell.length_c   1.000
_cell.angle_alpha   90.00
_cell.angle_beta   90.00
_cell.angle_gamma   90.00
#
_symmetry.space_group_name_H-M   'P 1'
#
loop_
_entity.id
_entity.type
_entity.pdbx_description
1 polymer ?
#
loop_
_entity_poly.entity_id
_entity_poly.type
_entity_poly.pdbx_seq_one_letter_code
_entity_poly.pdbx_strand_id
1 'polypeptide(L)'
;LDGSEAKLDSDTLVIADHNKALAMGGIFGGEHSGVNDETQNVLLECAFFSPLSIIGRARRHGLHTDASHRYERGVDPALQYKALERATRLLIDLCGGEAGPVIDVTNEETLPKRATITLRRSKLDRLIGHHIDDAQVTDILQRLGCEVTVGQDEWQAVAPSWRFDMEIEEDLVEEVARVYGYNNIPDAPVQAGLIMGTHREADLSLKRVKTLLNDKGYQEVITYSFVDPKIQQLIHAGEEALILPSPISSEMSAMRLSLWTGLLGTVVYNQNRQQSRVRIFESGLRFVPDTQAPLGIRQDVM
;
A
#
# COMPACT_ATOMS: atom_id res chain seq x y z
N LEU A 1 20.22 -13.62 -12.28
CA LEU A 1 21.35 -13.57 -11.33
C LEU A 1 21.34 -14.73 -10.33
N ASP A 2 20.17 -15.16 -9.87
CA ASP A 2 19.97 -16.25 -8.91
C ASP A 2 19.79 -17.64 -9.57
N GLY A 3 20.04 -17.74 -10.88
CA GLY A 3 19.84 -18.96 -11.68
C GLY A 3 18.37 -19.30 -11.95
N SER A 4 17.40 -18.47 -11.52
CA SER A 4 15.98 -18.68 -11.80
C SER A 4 15.59 -18.12 -13.17
N GLU A 5 14.65 -18.79 -13.84
CA GLU A 5 14.09 -18.34 -15.12
C GLU A 5 12.77 -17.58 -14.88
N ALA A 6 12.66 -16.37 -15.44
CA ALA A 6 11.46 -15.54 -15.35
C ALA A 6 10.78 -15.40 -16.72
N LYS A 7 9.53 -15.87 -16.82
CA LYS A 7 8.69 -15.66 -18.00
C LYS A 7 8.05 -14.27 -17.94
N LEU A 8 8.52 -13.36 -18.78
CA LEU A 8 8.10 -11.96 -18.75
C LEU A 8 6.83 -11.70 -19.57
N ASP A 9 6.02 -10.73 -19.11
CA ASP A 9 4.86 -10.21 -19.82
C ASP A 9 5.22 -8.95 -20.64
N SER A 10 4.38 -8.57 -21.60
CA SER A 10 4.63 -7.43 -22.50
C SER A 10 4.65 -6.06 -21.82
N ASP A 11 4.17 -5.95 -20.58
CA ASP A 11 4.19 -4.72 -19.78
C ASP A 11 5.42 -4.63 -18.85
N THR A 12 6.37 -5.56 -18.98
CA THR A 12 7.61 -5.59 -18.18
C THR A 12 8.77 -4.98 -18.97
N LEU A 13 9.28 -3.85 -18.51
CA LEU A 13 10.45 -3.21 -19.10
C LEU A 13 11.70 -4.09 -18.93
N VAL A 14 12.46 -4.25 -20.01
CA VAL A 14 13.72 -4.99 -20.03
C VAL A 14 14.85 -4.12 -20.54
N ILE A 15 16.05 -4.38 -20.04
CA ILE A 15 17.30 -3.92 -20.65
C ILE A 15 17.79 -5.05 -21.53
N ALA A 16 17.98 -4.76 -22.82
CA ALA A 16 18.29 -5.76 -23.85
C ALA A 16 19.39 -5.25 -24.77
N ASP A 17 20.14 -6.18 -25.37
CA ASP A 17 20.94 -5.90 -26.54
C ASP A 17 20.13 -6.18 -27.82
N HIS A 18 20.76 -6.11 -28.99
CA HIS A 18 20.10 -6.35 -30.27
C HIS A 18 19.64 -7.81 -30.48
N ASN A 19 20.05 -8.75 -29.63
CA ASN A 19 19.81 -10.18 -29.78
C ASN A 19 18.92 -10.75 -28.67
N LYS A 20 19.06 -10.29 -27.42
CA LYS A 20 18.41 -10.89 -26.26
C LYS A 20 18.23 -9.90 -25.10
N ALA A 21 17.28 -10.23 -24.22
CA ALA A 21 17.11 -9.53 -22.94
C ALA A 21 18.29 -9.85 -22.00
N LEU A 22 18.77 -8.83 -21.30
CA LEU A 22 19.91 -8.89 -20.38
C LEU A 22 19.50 -8.74 -18.92
N ALA A 23 18.48 -7.94 -18.62
CA ALA A 23 18.00 -7.70 -17.26
C ALA A 23 16.55 -7.20 -17.26
N MET A 24 15.89 -7.32 -16.10
CA MET A 24 14.62 -6.64 -15.83
C MET A 24 14.92 -5.19 -15.43
N GLY A 25 14.46 -4.23 -16.22
CA GLY A 25 14.80 -2.81 -16.05
C GLY A 25 14.41 -2.28 -14.67
N GLY A 26 15.39 -1.76 -13.92
CA GLY A 26 15.18 -1.23 -12.57
C GLY A 26 14.76 -2.27 -11.53
N ILE A 27 14.85 -3.58 -11.81
CA ILE A 27 14.39 -4.64 -10.89
C ILE A 27 15.51 -5.62 -10.56
N PHE A 28 16.01 -6.38 -11.55
CA PHE A 28 16.96 -7.47 -11.29
C PHE A 28 17.81 -7.81 -12.52
N GLY A 29 19.08 -8.12 -12.27
CA GLY A 29 20.05 -8.45 -13.32
C GLY A 29 19.91 -9.88 -13.85
N GLY A 30 20.22 -10.07 -15.14
CA GLY A 30 20.38 -11.39 -15.73
C GLY A 30 21.61 -12.13 -15.19
N GLU A 31 21.68 -13.43 -15.44
CA GLU A 31 22.83 -14.25 -15.04
C GLU A 31 24.04 -13.99 -15.92
N HIS A 32 23.88 -14.01 -17.25
CA HIS A 32 24.98 -13.94 -18.20
C HIS A 32 25.47 -12.52 -18.54
N SER A 33 24.78 -11.50 -18.05
CA SER A 33 25.05 -10.08 -18.31
C SER A 33 25.73 -9.37 -17.14
N GLY A 34 25.89 -10.04 -15.99
CA GLY A 34 26.56 -9.50 -14.81
C GLY A 34 28.08 -9.56 -14.86
N VAL A 35 28.73 -8.84 -13.95
CA VAL A 35 30.18 -8.89 -13.74
C VAL A 35 30.59 -10.26 -13.17
N ASN A 36 31.65 -10.84 -13.71
CA ASN A 36 32.24 -12.11 -13.28
C ASN A 36 33.77 -11.99 -13.09
N ASP A 37 34.42 -13.06 -12.66
CA ASP A 37 35.85 -13.10 -12.35
C ASP A 37 36.77 -12.76 -13.54
N GLU A 38 36.29 -12.93 -14.78
CA GLU A 38 37.05 -12.67 -16.01
C GLU A 38 36.76 -11.27 -16.60
N THR A 39 35.85 -10.51 -15.99
CA THR A 39 35.38 -9.23 -16.53
C THR A 39 36.46 -8.15 -16.38
N GLN A 40 36.82 -7.52 -17.51
CA GLN A 40 37.81 -6.44 -17.55
C GLN A 40 37.20 -5.09 -17.91
N ASN A 41 36.06 -5.09 -18.61
CA ASN A 41 35.38 -3.89 -19.09
C ASN A 41 33.91 -3.95 -18.66
N VAL A 42 33.39 -2.83 -18.14
CA VAL A 42 32.01 -2.73 -17.66
C VAL A 42 31.30 -1.53 -18.28
N LEU A 43 29.98 -1.66 -18.43
CA LEU A 43 29.10 -0.54 -18.79
C LEU A 43 28.24 -0.20 -17.57
N LEU A 44 28.32 1.03 -17.09
CA LEU A 44 27.52 1.48 -15.95
C LEU A 44 26.15 1.96 -16.41
N GLU A 45 25.10 1.36 -15.87
CA GLU A 45 23.72 1.82 -16.03
C GLU A 45 23.34 2.74 -14.87
N CYS A 46 22.90 3.96 -15.19
CA CYS A 46 22.28 4.88 -14.24
C CYS A 46 21.09 5.55 -14.92
N ALA A 47 19.88 5.11 -14.56
CA ALA A 47 18.66 5.47 -15.28
C ALA A 47 17.59 6.04 -14.35
N PHE A 48 16.62 6.71 -14.94
CA PHE A 48 15.32 6.98 -14.33
C PHE A 48 14.29 6.05 -14.98
N PHE A 49 13.58 5.28 -14.15
CA PHE A 49 12.43 4.51 -14.61
C PHE A 49 11.16 5.08 -13.99
N SER A 50 10.15 5.33 -14.83
CA SER A 50 8.86 5.83 -14.37
C SER A 50 8.24 4.85 -13.36
N PRO A 51 7.82 5.31 -12.16
CA PRO A 51 7.34 4.41 -11.10
C PRO A 51 6.19 3.50 -11.54
N LEU A 52 5.25 4.04 -12.33
CA LEU A 52 4.11 3.30 -12.87
C LEU A 52 4.49 2.18 -13.84
N SER A 53 5.67 2.26 -14.47
CA SER A 53 6.19 1.22 -15.35
C SER A 53 6.84 0.07 -14.57
N ILE A 54 7.26 0.31 -13.31
CA ILE A 54 7.98 -0.66 -12.48
C ILE A 54 7.06 -1.30 -11.43
N ILE A 55 6.10 -0.54 -10.90
CA ILE A 55 5.26 -0.97 -9.77
C ILE A 55 4.60 -2.33 -10.03
N GLY A 56 4.72 -3.23 -9.05
CA GLY A 56 4.13 -4.57 -9.09
C GLY A 56 4.83 -5.61 -9.96
N ARG A 57 5.75 -5.22 -10.87
CA ARG A 57 6.42 -6.17 -11.78
C ARG A 57 7.40 -7.07 -11.03
N ALA A 58 8.14 -6.52 -10.07
CA ALA A 58 9.01 -7.33 -9.20
C ALA A 58 8.22 -8.37 -8.40
N ARG A 59 7.13 -7.95 -7.75
CA ARG A 59 6.27 -8.83 -6.94
C ARG A 59 5.64 -9.96 -7.76
N ARG A 60 5.31 -9.71 -9.03
CA ARG A 60 4.77 -10.73 -9.96
C ARG A 60 5.71 -11.93 -10.08
N HIS A 61 7.01 -11.71 -9.97
CA HIS A 61 8.04 -12.75 -10.04
C HIS A 61 8.60 -13.13 -8.66
N GLY A 62 7.95 -12.73 -7.57
CA GLY A 62 8.43 -13.01 -6.21
C GLY A 62 9.71 -12.27 -5.82
N LEU A 63 10.06 -11.21 -6.55
CA LEU A 63 11.27 -10.42 -6.32
C LEU A 63 10.97 -9.19 -5.47
N HIS A 64 11.92 -8.84 -4.60
CA HIS A 64 11.93 -7.60 -3.86
C HIS A 64 13.37 -7.12 -3.65
N THR A 65 13.81 -6.18 -4.48
CA THR A 65 15.20 -5.69 -4.51
C THR A 65 15.27 -4.24 -4.09
N ASP A 66 16.46 -3.79 -3.69
CA ASP A 66 16.73 -2.38 -3.40
C ASP A 66 16.37 -1.46 -4.58
N ALA A 67 16.64 -1.92 -5.81
CA ALA A 67 16.30 -1.20 -7.03
C ALA A 67 14.77 -1.13 -7.22
N SER A 68 14.08 -2.28 -7.19
CA SER A 68 12.63 -2.30 -7.41
C SER A 68 11.88 -1.47 -6.38
N HIS A 69 12.31 -1.54 -5.11
CA HIS A 69 11.69 -0.79 -4.01
C HIS A 69 11.84 0.73 -4.17
N ARG A 70 12.98 1.20 -4.68
CA ARG A 70 13.23 2.63 -4.92
C ARG A 70 12.53 3.12 -6.18
N TYR A 71 12.67 2.42 -7.30
CA TYR A 71 12.04 2.83 -8.56
C TYR A 71 10.52 2.79 -8.52
N GLU A 72 9.89 1.83 -7.82
CA GLU A 72 8.41 1.80 -7.69
C GLU A 72 7.84 2.96 -6.86
N ARG A 73 8.66 3.61 -6.02
CA ARG A 73 8.27 4.77 -5.19
C ARG A 73 8.65 6.10 -5.83
N GLY A 74 9.61 6.11 -6.73
CA GLY A 74 10.18 7.32 -7.31
C GLY A 74 11.63 7.51 -6.89
N VAL A 75 12.52 7.57 -7.88
CA VAL A 75 13.88 8.06 -7.75
C VAL A 75 13.93 9.42 -8.42
N ASP A 76 14.61 10.39 -7.79
CA ASP A 76 14.75 11.75 -8.32
C ASP A 76 15.20 11.73 -9.81
N PRO A 77 14.39 12.26 -10.73
CA PRO A 77 14.66 12.27 -12.18
C PRO A 77 15.80 13.22 -12.57
N ALA A 78 16.35 14.00 -11.63
CA ALA A 78 17.50 14.88 -11.85
C ALA A 78 18.80 14.38 -11.18
N LEU A 79 18.79 13.18 -10.57
CA LEU A 79 19.91 12.67 -9.77
C LEU A 79 20.94 11.86 -10.59
N GLN A 80 20.56 11.34 -11.76
CA GLN A 80 21.28 10.30 -12.50
C GLN A 80 22.71 10.74 -12.84
N TYR A 81 22.89 11.97 -13.34
CA TYR A 81 24.21 12.48 -13.71
C TYR A 81 25.17 12.52 -12.51
N LYS A 82 24.71 13.06 -11.37
CA LYS A 82 25.51 13.12 -10.14
C LYS A 82 25.84 11.73 -9.61
N ALA A 83 24.88 10.81 -9.67
CA ALA A 83 25.07 9.43 -9.21
C ALA A 83 26.07 8.67 -10.08
N LEU A 84 25.97 8.80 -11.41
CA LEU A 84 26.87 8.19 -12.37
C LEU A 84 28.31 8.69 -12.18
N GLU A 85 28.52 10.00 -12.15
CA GLU A 85 29.84 10.61 -11.93
C GLU A 85 30.47 10.18 -10.60
N ARG A 86 29.65 10.06 -9.55
CA ARG A 86 30.11 9.57 -8.24
C ARG A 86 30.53 8.10 -8.32
N ALA A 87 29.73 7.25 -8.97
CA ALA A 87 30.03 5.82 -9.13
C ALA A 87 31.29 5.61 -9.98
N THR A 88 31.41 6.30 -11.12
CA THR A 88 32.58 6.23 -12.01
C THR A 88 33.87 6.57 -11.27
N ARG A 89 33.87 7.66 -10.49
CA ARG A 89 35.05 8.05 -9.72
C ARG A 89 35.44 7.00 -8.68
N LEU A 90 34.48 6.52 -7.90
CA LEU A 90 34.73 5.50 -6.89
C LEU A 90 35.22 4.19 -7.52
N LEU A 91 34.69 3.81 -8.67
CA LEU A 91 35.12 2.61 -9.38
C LEU A 91 36.57 2.72 -9.84
N ILE A 92 36.97 3.85 -10.43
CA ILE A 92 38.37 4.08 -10.85
C ILE A 92 39.31 4.13 -9.65
N ASP A 93 38.92 4.83 -8.58
CA ASP A 93 39.75 4.96 -7.37
C ASP A 93 40.02 3.59 -6.71
N LEU A 94 39.09 2.64 -6.81
CA LEU A 94 39.17 1.33 -6.17
C LEU A 94 39.71 0.22 -7.09
N CYS A 95 39.30 0.21 -8.35
CA CYS A 95 39.57 -0.87 -9.30
C CYS A 95 40.53 -0.47 -10.43
N GLY A 96 40.85 0.83 -10.55
CA GLY A 96 41.60 1.38 -11.68
C GLY A 96 40.76 1.47 -12.97
N GLY A 97 41.45 1.65 -14.09
CA GLY A 97 40.84 1.79 -15.41
C GLY A 97 40.62 3.24 -15.85
N GLU A 98 40.02 3.40 -17.03
CA GLU A 98 39.73 4.69 -17.66
C GLU A 98 38.26 4.73 -18.09
N ALA A 99 37.59 5.86 -17.84
CA ALA A 99 36.19 6.03 -18.22
C ALA A 99 36.06 6.64 -19.62
N GLY A 100 35.15 6.09 -20.42
CA GLY A 100 34.68 6.71 -21.65
C GLY A 100 33.71 7.88 -21.38
N PRO A 101 33.22 8.56 -22.44
CA PRO A 101 32.23 9.61 -22.29
C PRO A 101 30.88 9.06 -21.82
N VAL A 102 30.12 9.89 -21.09
CA VAL A 102 28.73 9.58 -20.71
C VAL A 102 27.85 9.59 -21.95
N ILE A 103 27.04 8.53 -22.12
CA ILE A 103 26.01 8.45 -23.16
C ILE A 103 24.68 8.82 -22.52
N ASP A 104 24.17 10.00 -22.85
CA ASP A 104 22.89 10.51 -22.34
C ASP A 104 21.79 10.31 -23.38
N VAL A 105 20.75 9.57 -23.01
CA VAL A 105 19.55 9.32 -23.82
C VAL A 105 18.34 9.76 -23.00
N THR A 106 18.18 11.08 -22.86
CA THR A 106 17.05 11.69 -22.15
C THR A 106 15.92 12.06 -23.11
N ASN A 107 14.70 11.69 -22.76
CA ASN A 107 13.48 12.13 -23.44
C ASN A 107 12.73 13.16 -22.57
N GLU A 108 12.90 14.43 -22.91
CA GLU A 108 12.31 15.59 -22.23
C GLU A 108 10.77 15.59 -22.21
N GLU A 109 10.12 14.98 -23.21
CA GLU A 109 8.65 14.94 -23.28
C GLU A 109 8.05 14.00 -22.22
N THR A 110 8.77 12.93 -21.89
CA THR A 110 8.34 11.90 -20.94
C THR A 110 8.87 12.10 -19.53
N LEU A 111 9.80 13.05 -19.33
CA LEU A 111 10.38 13.34 -18.04
C LEU A 111 9.32 13.99 -17.13
N PRO A 112 9.17 13.55 -15.88
CA PRO A 112 8.15 14.10 -14.99
C PRO A 112 8.40 15.60 -14.75
N LYS A 113 7.33 16.38 -14.88
CA LYS A 113 7.38 17.82 -14.63
C LYS A 113 7.08 18.09 -13.16
N ARG A 114 7.89 18.94 -12.54
CA ARG A 114 7.66 19.41 -11.16
C ARG A 114 6.31 20.12 -11.07
N ALA A 115 5.47 19.69 -10.14
CA ALA A 115 4.17 20.31 -9.92
C ALA A 115 4.34 21.77 -9.45
N THR A 116 3.47 22.65 -9.95
CA THR A 116 3.32 24.02 -9.44
C THR A 116 2.01 24.07 -8.65
N ILE A 117 2.12 24.21 -7.34
CA ILE A 117 1.00 24.08 -6.42
C ILE A 117 0.74 25.44 -5.77
N THR A 118 -0.53 25.82 -5.68
CA THR A 118 -0.95 27.03 -4.98
C THR A 118 -1.50 26.66 -3.62
N LEU A 119 -0.87 27.14 -2.55
CA LEU A 119 -1.32 27.01 -1.17
C LEU A 119 -2.00 28.30 -0.74
N ARG A 120 -3.30 28.25 -0.43
CA ARG A 120 -4.05 29.42 0.05
C ARG A 120 -4.04 29.48 1.57
N ARG A 121 -3.85 30.67 2.13
CA ARG A 121 -3.94 30.96 3.57
C ARG A 121 -5.24 30.41 4.17
N SER A 122 -6.35 30.65 3.50
CA SER A 122 -7.68 30.19 3.94
C SER A 122 -7.81 28.68 4.00
N LYS A 123 -7.17 27.93 3.10
CA LYS A 123 -7.18 26.47 3.10
C LYS A 123 -6.29 25.92 4.23
N LEU A 124 -5.09 26.49 4.38
CA LEU A 124 -4.13 26.12 5.42
C LEU A 124 -4.76 26.24 6.82
N ASP A 125 -5.28 27.42 7.14
CA ASP A 125 -5.87 27.69 8.46
C ASP A 125 -7.13 26.84 8.70
N ARG A 126 -7.95 26.61 7.67
CA ARG A 126 -9.18 25.81 7.80
C ARG A 126 -8.90 24.33 8.03
N LEU A 127 -7.91 23.75 7.33
CA LEU A 127 -7.61 22.33 7.46
C LEU A 127 -6.83 22.02 8.74
N ILE A 128 -5.87 22.89 9.12
CA ILE A 128 -5.08 22.70 10.34
C ILE A 128 -5.90 23.10 11.57
N GLY A 129 -6.70 24.16 11.48
CA GLY A 129 -7.40 24.74 12.63
C GLY A 129 -6.49 25.58 13.55
N HIS A 130 -5.27 25.88 13.11
CA HIS A 130 -4.28 26.67 13.84
C HIS A 130 -3.51 27.58 12.88
N HIS A 131 -3.27 28.83 13.29
CA HIS A 131 -2.57 29.83 12.47
C HIS A 131 -1.05 29.66 12.63
N ILE A 132 -0.37 29.40 11.52
CA ILE A 132 1.10 29.36 11.43
C ILE A 132 1.58 30.61 10.68
N ASP A 133 2.52 31.38 11.23
CA ASP A 133 2.95 32.66 10.64
C ASP A 133 3.47 32.53 9.19
N ASP A 134 3.18 33.52 8.34
CA ASP A 134 3.52 33.49 6.91
C ASP A 134 5.03 33.28 6.63
N ALA A 135 5.87 33.90 7.47
CA ALA A 135 7.32 33.76 7.39
C ALA A 135 7.77 32.32 7.66
N GLN A 136 7.10 31.63 8.60
CA GLN A 136 7.40 30.25 8.95
C GLN A 136 6.92 29.28 7.86
N VAL A 137 5.74 29.52 7.27
CA VAL A 137 5.25 28.74 6.13
C VAL A 137 6.24 28.80 4.97
N THR A 138 6.70 30.01 4.64
CA THR A 138 7.68 30.23 3.56
C THR A 138 9.00 29.53 3.86
N ASP A 139 9.55 29.66 5.08
CA ASP A 139 10.80 29.01 5.49
C ASP A 139 10.71 27.49 5.37
N ILE A 140 9.62 26.88 5.83
CA ILE A 140 9.41 25.43 5.75
C ILE A 140 9.45 24.95 4.30
N LEU A 141 8.66 25.57 3.41
CA LEU A 141 8.57 25.16 2.02
C LEU A 141 9.92 25.35 1.28
N GLN A 142 10.63 26.45 1.53
CA GLN A 142 11.95 26.68 0.94
C GLN A 142 12.99 25.67 1.43
N ARG A 143 13.00 25.33 2.73
CA ARG A 143 13.93 24.34 3.30
C ARG A 143 13.65 22.92 2.81
N LEU A 144 12.41 22.62 2.46
CA LEU A 144 12.03 21.36 1.81
C LEU A 144 12.48 21.29 0.34
N GLY A 145 12.91 22.43 -0.23
CA GLY A 145 13.44 22.53 -1.59
C GLY A 145 12.48 23.13 -2.61
N CYS A 146 11.32 23.65 -2.19
CA CYS A 146 10.38 24.29 -3.10
C CYS A 146 10.88 25.66 -3.55
N GLU A 147 10.62 26.00 -4.81
CA GLU A 147 10.75 27.38 -5.30
C GLU A 147 9.44 28.12 -4.96
N VAL A 148 9.49 29.05 -4.00
CA VAL A 148 8.29 29.69 -3.44
C VAL A 148 8.20 31.15 -3.86
N THR A 149 7.06 31.53 -4.44
CA THR A 149 6.66 32.91 -4.69
C THR A 149 5.48 33.26 -3.78
N VAL A 150 5.64 34.31 -2.97
CA VAL A 150 4.60 34.76 -2.03
C VAL A 150 3.65 35.72 -2.72
N GLY A 151 2.36 35.42 -2.67
CA GLY A 151 1.27 36.25 -3.16
C GLY A 151 0.50 36.93 -2.03
N GLN A 152 -0.68 37.49 -2.35
CA GLN A 152 -1.59 37.99 -1.33
C GLN A 152 -2.42 36.83 -0.78
N ASP A 153 -2.22 36.48 0.50
CA ASP A 153 -2.90 35.37 1.18
C ASP A 153 -2.69 33.98 0.52
N GLU A 154 -1.58 33.80 -0.21
CA GLU A 154 -1.24 32.52 -0.85
C GLU A 154 0.27 32.37 -1.14
N TRP A 155 0.69 31.14 -1.39
CA TRP A 155 2.02 30.75 -1.85
C TRP A 155 1.91 29.94 -3.13
N GLN A 156 2.67 30.32 -4.15
CA GLN A 156 2.91 29.46 -5.31
C GLN A 156 4.24 28.74 -5.10
N ALA A 157 4.20 27.42 -4.98
CA ALA A 157 5.36 26.57 -4.73
C ALA A 157 5.58 25.59 -5.89
N VAL A 158 6.78 25.58 -6.47
CA VAL A 158 7.20 24.52 -7.39
C VAL A 158 7.89 23.43 -6.57
N ALA A 159 7.35 22.21 -6.59
CA ALA A 159 7.90 21.09 -5.84
C ALA A 159 9.31 20.71 -6.33
N PRO A 160 10.22 20.26 -5.45
CA PRO A 160 11.52 19.75 -5.89
C PRO A 160 11.39 18.39 -6.59
N SER A 161 12.35 18.05 -7.45
CA SER A 161 12.29 16.85 -8.31
C SER A 161 12.28 15.52 -7.54
N TRP A 162 12.84 15.49 -6.33
CA TRP A 162 12.89 14.28 -5.50
C TRP A 162 11.59 13.98 -4.72
N ARG A 163 10.59 14.86 -4.77
CA ARG A 163 9.30 14.68 -4.09
C ARG A 163 8.22 14.23 -5.08
N PHE A 164 7.77 12.99 -4.92
CA PHE A 164 6.71 12.36 -5.73
C PHE A 164 5.33 12.39 -5.05
N ASP A 165 5.27 13.04 -3.90
CA ASP A 165 4.16 13.18 -2.97
C ASP A 165 3.76 14.67 -2.79
N MET A 166 4.10 15.51 -3.76
CA MET A 166 3.73 16.93 -3.80
C MET A 166 3.09 17.24 -5.16
N GLU A 167 1.78 17.06 -5.24
CA GLU A 167 0.97 17.26 -6.45
C GLU A 167 -0.24 18.17 -6.21
N ILE A 168 -0.75 18.22 -4.98
CA ILE A 168 -1.96 18.97 -4.60
C ILE A 168 -1.72 19.92 -3.42
N GLU A 169 -2.67 20.83 -3.20
CA GLU A 169 -2.60 21.85 -2.13
C GLU A 169 -2.49 21.22 -0.74
N GLU A 170 -3.21 20.12 -0.50
CA GLU A 170 -3.19 19.38 0.76
C GLU A 170 -1.82 18.78 1.10
N ASP A 171 -1.00 18.44 0.12
CA ASP A 171 0.35 17.93 0.35
C ASP A 171 1.23 19.01 0.99
N LEU A 172 1.09 20.26 0.53
CA LEU A 172 1.79 21.39 1.15
C LEU A 172 1.26 21.69 2.56
N VAL A 173 -0.04 21.49 2.81
CA VAL A 173 -0.63 21.63 4.15
C VAL A 173 -0.03 20.60 5.10
N GLU A 174 0.08 19.33 4.68
CA GLU A 174 0.73 18.28 5.46
C GLU A 174 2.18 18.66 5.77
N GLU A 175 2.93 19.12 4.78
CA GLU A 175 4.35 19.44 4.93
C GLU A 175 4.59 20.60 5.90
N VAL A 176 3.76 21.64 5.81
CA VAL A 176 3.78 22.74 6.79
C VAL A 176 3.46 22.22 8.18
N ALA A 177 2.39 21.43 8.35
CA ALA A 177 1.98 20.89 9.64
C ALA A 177 3.03 19.94 10.25
N ARG A 178 3.64 19.07 9.42
CA ARG A 178 4.61 18.06 9.84
C ARG A 178 5.91 18.69 10.32
N VAL A 179 6.43 19.67 9.59
CA VAL A 179 7.67 20.38 9.97
C VAL A 179 7.44 21.36 11.11
N TYR A 180 6.26 22.01 11.17
CA TYR A 180 5.83 22.79 12.33
C TYR A 180 5.75 21.91 13.60
N GLY A 181 5.34 20.65 13.43
CA GLY A 181 5.24 19.63 14.46
C GLY A 181 3.81 19.47 14.95
N TYR A 182 3.24 18.27 14.78
CA TYR A 182 1.83 18.01 15.11
C TYR A 182 1.48 18.30 16.56
N ASN A 183 2.39 18.03 17.50
CA ASN A 183 2.16 18.29 18.93
C ASN A 183 2.17 19.79 19.29
N ASN A 184 2.62 20.66 18.39
CA ASN A 184 2.56 22.11 18.57
C ASN A 184 1.20 22.69 18.11
N ILE A 185 0.38 21.87 17.43
CA ILE A 185 -0.98 22.24 17.05
C ILE A 185 -1.89 21.98 18.26
N PRO A 186 -2.64 22.98 18.75
CA PRO A 186 -3.46 22.82 19.94
C PRO A 186 -4.68 21.92 19.70
N ASP A 187 -5.08 21.20 20.74
CA ASP A 187 -6.33 20.44 20.73
C ASP A 187 -7.54 21.37 20.68
N ALA A 188 -8.44 21.15 19.71
CA ALA A 188 -9.70 21.86 19.61
C ALA A 188 -10.85 20.86 19.37
N PRO A 189 -11.91 20.86 20.20
CA PRO A 189 -13.06 19.99 19.98
C PRO A 189 -13.87 20.44 18.76
N VAL A 190 -14.38 19.46 17.99
CA VAL A 190 -15.24 19.70 16.83
C VAL A 190 -16.48 20.51 17.24
N GLN A 191 -16.75 21.58 16.51
CA GLN A 191 -17.97 22.37 16.65
C GLN A 191 -18.99 21.92 15.60
N ALA A 192 -20.08 21.31 16.05
CA ALA A 192 -21.16 20.84 15.19
C ALA A 192 -22.52 21.02 15.87
N GLY A 193 -23.58 21.10 15.06
CA GLY A 193 -24.94 21.13 15.58
C GLY A 193 -25.32 19.80 16.25
N LEU A 194 -25.95 19.87 17.42
CA LEU A 194 -26.44 18.69 18.13
C LEU A 194 -27.84 18.34 17.63
N ILE A 195 -27.89 17.55 16.55
CA ILE A 195 -29.14 17.04 15.98
C ILE A 195 -29.34 15.61 16.48
N MET A 196 -30.52 15.33 17.04
CA MET A 196 -30.87 13.96 17.43
C MET A 196 -30.89 13.06 16.19
N GLY A 197 -30.34 11.86 16.32
CA GLY A 197 -30.46 10.84 15.29
C GLY A 197 -31.92 10.42 15.08
N THR A 198 -32.18 9.73 13.97
CA THR A 198 -33.47 9.08 13.75
C THR A 198 -33.53 7.80 14.59
N HIS A 199 -34.61 7.64 15.36
CA HIS A 199 -34.83 6.46 16.18
C HIS A 199 -36.18 5.84 15.83
N ARG A 200 -36.21 4.50 15.74
CA ARG A 200 -37.44 3.75 15.52
C ARG A 200 -37.61 2.74 16.65
N GLU A 201 -38.66 2.89 17.44
CA GLU A 201 -38.94 2.00 18.59
C GLU A 201 -39.18 0.55 18.17
N ALA A 202 -39.63 0.32 16.93
CA ALA A 202 -39.80 -1.01 16.37
C ALA A 202 -38.47 -1.74 16.09
N ASP A 203 -37.31 -1.07 16.19
CA ASP A 203 -36.01 -1.71 15.97
C ASP A 203 -35.57 -2.50 17.19
N LEU A 204 -35.55 -3.83 17.06
CA LEU A 204 -35.01 -4.71 18.08
C LEU A 204 -33.48 -4.71 18.03
N SER A 205 -32.85 -4.12 19.04
CA SER A 205 -31.39 -4.10 19.14
C SER A 205 -30.81 -5.51 19.29
N LEU A 206 -29.87 -5.87 18.42
CA LEU A 206 -29.10 -7.10 18.57
C LEU A 206 -28.39 -7.17 19.93
N LYS A 207 -27.90 -6.04 20.47
CA LYS A 207 -27.30 -6.00 21.82
C LYS A 207 -28.30 -6.46 22.89
N ARG A 208 -29.57 -6.08 22.77
CA ARG A 208 -30.63 -6.51 23.70
C ARG A 208 -30.88 -8.02 23.63
N VAL A 209 -30.81 -8.60 22.44
CA VAL A 209 -30.90 -10.05 22.23
C VAL A 209 -29.71 -10.77 22.84
N LYS A 210 -28.48 -10.26 22.65
CA LYS A 210 -27.27 -10.81 23.29
C LYS A 210 -27.37 -10.81 24.82
N THR A 211 -27.84 -9.70 25.41
CA THR A 211 -28.12 -9.64 26.85
C THR A 211 -29.12 -10.70 27.28
N LEU A 212 -30.21 -10.89 26.54
CA LEU A 212 -31.18 -11.95 26.82
C LEU A 212 -30.54 -13.35 26.79
N LEU A 213 -29.66 -13.62 25.81
CA LEU A 213 -28.94 -14.90 25.73
C LEU A 213 -27.97 -15.08 26.91
N ASN A 214 -27.32 -14.01 27.36
CA ASN A 214 -26.52 -14.04 28.60
C ASN A 214 -27.38 -14.38 29.82
N ASP A 215 -28.56 -13.75 29.96
CA ASP A 215 -29.51 -14.03 31.03
C ASP A 215 -30.03 -15.49 31.00
N LYS A 216 -30.06 -16.10 29.81
CA LYS A 216 -30.39 -17.53 29.61
C LYS A 216 -29.19 -18.46 29.77
N GLY A 217 -28.03 -17.94 30.16
CA GLY A 217 -26.81 -18.68 30.46
C GLY A 217 -26.09 -19.18 29.21
N TYR A 218 -26.05 -18.36 28.16
CA TYR A 218 -25.16 -18.56 27.00
C TYR A 218 -24.03 -17.53 26.99
N GLN A 219 -22.85 -17.97 26.55
CA GLN A 219 -21.64 -17.16 26.40
C GLN A 219 -21.46 -16.71 24.95
N GLU A 220 -21.13 -15.44 24.75
CA GLU A 220 -20.79 -14.95 23.40
C GLU A 220 -19.42 -15.48 22.97
N VAL A 221 -19.32 -15.89 21.71
CA VAL A 221 -18.07 -16.24 21.02
C VAL A 221 -17.96 -15.53 19.68
N ILE A 222 -16.73 -15.41 19.18
CA ILE A 222 -16.45 -14.88 17.84
C ILE A 222 -15.56 -15.91 17.14
N THR A 223 -16.02 -16.42 16.00
CA THR A 223 -15.28 -17.42 15.23
C THR A 223 -14.83 -16.82 13.89
N TYR A 224 -13.83 -17.45 13.25
CA TYR A 224 -13.37 -16.99 11.94
C TYR A 224 -14.48 -17.10 10.89
N SER A 225 -14.55 -16.10 10.01
CA SER A 225 -15.51 -16.06 8.89
C SER A 225 -15.19 -17.08 7.79
N PHE A 226 -13.94 -17.54 7.73
CA PHE A 226 -13.48 -18.60 6.84
C PHE A 226 -13.18 -19.86 7.67
N VAL A 227 -13.60 -21.00 7.14
CA VAL A 227 -13.66 -22.29 7.83
C VAL A 227 -13.15 -23.41 6.92
N ASP A 228 -13.00 -24.60 7.50
CA ASP A 228 -12.58 -25.78 6.77
C ASP A 228 -13.72 -26.23 5.84
N PRO A 229 -13.52 -26.23 4.51
CA PRO A 229 -14.54 -26.71 3.57
C PRO A 229 -14.97 -28.14 3.86
N LYS A 230 -14.08 -29.00 4.35
CA LYS A 230 -14.39 -30.41 4.64
C LYS A 230 -15.43 -30.53 5.75
N ILE A 231 -15.28 -29.77 6.84
CA ILE A 231 -16.23 -29.76 7.95
C ILE A 231 -17.52 -29.05 7.55
N GLN A 232 -17.41 -27.93 6.83
CA GLN A 232 -18.59 -27.21 6.33
C GLN A 232 -19.46 -28.10 5.43
N GLN A 233 -18.86 -28.93 4.57
CA GLN A 233 -19.58 -29.86 3.70
C GLN A 233 -20.35 -30.95 4.46
N LEU A 234 -19.93 -31.29 5.68
CA LEU A 234 -20.67 -32.23 6.53
C LEU A 234 -21.94 -31.58 7.11
N ILE A 235 -21.96 -30.25 7.27
CA ILE A 235 -23.07 -29.49 7.84
C ILE A 235 -24.03 -29.03 6.73
N HIS A 236 -23.50 -28.54 5.61
CA HIS A 236 -24.24 -28.00 4.46
C HIS A 236 -23.92 -28.83 3.21
N ALA A 237 -24.39 -30.07 3.20
CA ALA A 237 -24.07 -31.02 2.14
C ALA A 237 -24.68 -30.59 0.79
N GLY A 238 -23.81 -30.46 -0.22
CA GLY A 238 -24.21 -30.11 -1.59
C GLY A 238 -24.31 -28.62 -1.87
N GLU A 239 -24.03 -27.76 -0.87
CA GLU A 239 -23.98 -26.31 -1.04
C GLU A 239 -22.56 -25.85 -1.36
N GLU A 240 -22.41 -25.04 -2.41
CA GLU A 240 -21.13 -24.45 -2.77
C GLU A 240 -20.85 -23.22 -1.90
N ALA A 241 -19.62 -23.13 -1.38
CA ALA A 241 -19.14 -21.98 -0.62
C ALA A 241 -18.18 -21.13 -1.46
N LEU A 242 -18.06 -19.85 -1.12
CA LEU A 242 -17.01 -19.01 -1.69
C LEU A 242 -15.64 -19.45 -1.19
N ILE A 243 -14.80 -19.95 -2.09
CA ILE A 243 -13.43 -20.40 -1.79
C ILE A 243 -12.43 -19.26 -2.00
N LEU A 244 -11.53 -19.09 -1.03
CA LEU A 244 -10.40 -18.16 -1.08
C LEU A 244 -9.26 -18.80 -1.90
N PRO A 245 -8.80 -18.19 -3.02
CA PRO A 245 -7.75 -18.77 -3.86
C PRO A 245 -6.36 -18.82 -3.22
N SER A 246 -6.05 -17.87 -2.33
CA SER A 246 -4.78 -17.80 -1.60
C SER A 246 -5.06 -17.66 -0.10
N PRO A 247 -5.57 -18.72 0.54
CA PRO A 247 -5.94 -18.68 1.95
C PRO A 247 -4.70 -18.78 2.84
N ILE A 248 -4.85 -18.42 4.12
CA ILE A 248 -3.79 -18.61 5.12
C ILE A 248 -3.47 -20.10 5.35
N SER A 249 -4.49 -20.97 5.28
CA SER A 249 -4.34 -22.43 5.27
C SER A 249 -5.53 -23.10 4.58
N SER A 250 -5.42 -24.40 4.26
CA SER A 250 -6.51 -25.18 3.67
C SER A 250 -7.76 -25.24 4.56
N GLU A 251 -7.58 -25.26 5.88
CA GLU A 251 -8.65 -25.30 6.88
C GLU A 251 -9.32 -23.93 7.09
N MET A 252 -8.82 -22.90 6.42
CA MET A 252 -9.29 -21.51 6.47
C MET A 252 -9.52 -20.98 5.05
N SER A 253 -10.08 -21.83 4.18
CA SER A 253 -10.19 -21.56 2.75
C SER A 253 -11.61 -21.33 2.24
N ALA A 254 -12.65 -21.64 3.00
CA ALA A 254 -14.04 -21.46 2.59
C ALA A 254 -14.76 -20.43 3.46
N MET A 255 -15.42 -19.45 2.86
CA MET A 255 -16.29 -18.55 3.62
C MET A 255 -17.47 -19.32 4.21
N ARG A 256 -17.86 -18.96 5.44
CA ARG A 256 -18.90 -19.69 6.17
C ARG A 256 -20.29 -19.48 5.57
N LEU A 257 -20.97 -20.58 5.25
CA LEU A 257 -22.38 -20.59 4.82
C LEU A 257 -23.33 -20.35 6.00
N SER A 258 -22.90 -20.70 7.22
CA SER A 258 -23.59 -20.38 8.46
C SER A 258 -22.59 -20.26 9.63
N LEU A 259 -23.07 -19.81 10.79
CA LEU A 259 -22.25 -19.76 12.02
C LEU A 259 -21.95 -21.15 12.60
N TRP A 260 -22.62 -22.21 12.15
CA TRP A 260 -22.56 -23.52 12.80
C TRP A 260 -21.20 -24.19 12.70
N THR A 261 -20.48 -24.05 11.59
CA THR A 261 -19.15 -24.65 11.43
C THR A 261 -18.19 -24.15 12.52
N GLY A 262 -18.17 -22.84 12.75
CA GLY A 262 -17.37 -22.22 13.81
C GLY A 262 -17.87 -22.56 15.22
N LEU A 263 -19.20 -22.50 15.44
CA LEU A 263 -19.81 -22.80 16.74
C LEU A 263 -19.58 -24.26 17.17
N LEU A 264 -19.79 -25.23 16.27
CA LEU A 264 -19.54 -26.65 16.55
C LEU A 264 -18.05 -26.91 16.78
N GLY A 265 -17.18 -26.29 15.98
CA GLY A 265 -15.72 -26.33 16.20
C GLY A 265 -15.34 -25.80 17.60
N THR A 266 -16.01 -24.75 18.06
CA THR A 266 -15.80 -24.16 19.40
C THR A 266 -16.28 -25.10 20.52
N VAL A 267 -17.40 -25.81 20.33
CA VAL A 267 -17.87 -26.82 21.27
C VAL A 267 -16.85 -27.95 21.39
N VAL A 268 -16.38 -28.52 20.27
CA VAL A 268 -15.37 -29.59 20.25
C VAL A 268 -14.07 -29.13 20.90
N TYR A 269 -13.61 -27.91 20.60
CA TYR A 269 -12.41 -27.32 21.20
C TYR A 269 -12.45 -27.33 22.73
N ASN A 270 -13.62 -27.01 23.32
CA ASN A 270 -13.82 -26.97 24.77
C ASN A 270 -14.04 -28.38 25.37
N GLN A 271 -14.75 -29.26 24.68
CA GLN A 271 -14.93 -30.65 25.10
C GLN A 271 -13.59 -31.41 25.17
N ASN A 272 -12.69 -31.15 24.22
CA ASN A 272 -11.31 -31.65 24.25
C ASN A 272 -10.49 -31.12 25.44
N ARG A 273 -10.97 -30.07 26.11
CA ARG A 273 -10.43 -29.50 27.35
C ARG A 273 -11.28 -29.83 28.56
N GLN A 274 -11.98 -30.96 28.51
CA GLN A 274 -12.74 -31.55 29.61
C GLN A 274 -13.93 -30.69 30.08
N GLN A 275 -14.40 -29.75 29.25
CA GLN A 275 -15.62 -28.98 29.50
C GLN A 275 -16.80 -29.64 28.80
N SER A 276 -17.61 -30.39 29.56
CA SER A 276 -18.72 -31.18 29.01
C SER A 276 -19.93 -30.34 28.59
N ARG A 277 -20.19 -29.21 29.26
CA ARG A 277 -21.35 -28.34 29.03
C ARG A 277 -20.93 -27.00 28.44
N VAL A 278 -21.15 -26.83 27.13
CA VAL A 278 -20.84 -25.60 26.39
C VAL A 278 -22.14 -24.99 25.88
N ARG A 279 -22.43 -23.73 26.25
CA ARG A 279 -23.61 -22.98 25.80
C ARG A 279 -23.15 -21.65 25.26
N ILE A 280 -23.10 -21.53 23.95
CA ILE A 280 -22.51 -20.39 23.26
C ILE A 280 -23.45 -19.82 22.20
N PHE A 281 -23.29 -18.55 21.88
CA PHE A 281 -23.92 -17.91 20.74
C PHE A 281 -22.91 -16.99 20.03
N GLU A 282 -23.18 -16.71 18.76
CA GLU A 282 -22.44 -15.75 17.95
C GLU A 282 -23.47 -14.98 17.10
N SER A 283 -23.15 -13.75 16.74
CA SER A 283 -23.85 -13.01 15.68
C SER A 283 -22.84 -12.60 14.63
N GLY A 284 -23.14 -12.76 13.36
CA GLY A 284 -22.24 -12.34 12.31
C GLY A 284 -22.75 -12.61 10.91
N LEU A 285 -22.00 -12.17 9.91
CA LEU A 285 -22.37 -12.39 8.52
C LEU A 285 -22.13 -13.85 8.11
N ARG A 286 -23.02 -14.35 7.24
CA ARG A 286 -22.79 -15.52 6.38
C ARG A 286 -22.63 -15.09 4.93
N PHE A 287 -22.01 -15.94 4.12
CA PHE A 287 -21.68 -15.64 2.72
C PHE A 287 -22.24 -16.73 1.82
N VAL A 288 -23.27 -16.42 1.04
CA VAL A 288 -23.96 -17.39 0.19
C VAL A 288 -23.79 -16.97 -1.28
N PRO A 289 -23.30 -17.86 -2.17
CA PRO A 289 -23.28 -17.56 -3.61
C PRO A 289 -24.67 -17.20 -4.14
N ASP A 290 -24.76 -16.04 -4.77
CA ASP A 290 -26.01 -15.49 -5.31
C ASP A 290 -25.68 -14.60 -6.50
N THR A 291 -26.01 -15.05 -7.72
CA THR A 291 -25.70 -14.35 -8.97
C THR A 291 -26.45 -13.02 -9.12
N GLN A 292 -27.50 -12.78 -8.32
CA GLN A 292 -28.23 -11.51 -8.30
C GLN A 292 -27.63 -10.49 -7.33
N ALA A 293 -26.74 -10.92 -6.43
CA ALA A 293 -26.09 -10.05 -5.47
C ALA A 293 -24.89 -9.32 -6.10
N PRO A 294 -24.52 -8.13 -5.60
CA PRO A 294 -23.27 -7.48 -5.95
C PRO A 294 -22.09 -8.43 -5.73
N LEU A 295 -21.18 -8.51 -6.71
CA LEU A 295 -20.02 -9.41 -6.68
C LEU A 295 -20.36 -10.92 -6.63
N GLY A 296 -21.62 -11.30 -6.89
CA GLY A 296 -22.07 -12.69 -6.94
C GLY A 296 -22.21 -13.37 -5.57
N ILE A 297 -22.17 -12.61 -4.47
CA ILE A 297 -22.21 -13.14 -3.09
C ILE A 297 -23.20 -12.33 -2.27
N ARG A 298 -24.21 -13.01 -1.72
CA ARG A 298 -25.13 -12.43 -0.74
C ARG A 298 -24.56 -12.54 0.67
N GLN A 299 -24.58 -11.42 1.40
CA GLN A 299 -24.15 -11.33 2.79
C GLN A 299 -25.37 -11.09 3.69
N ASP A 300 -25.71 -12.10 4.50
CA ASP A 300 -26.85 -12.04 5.42
C ASP A 300 -26.34 -12.01 6.88
N VAL A 301 -26.96 -11.21 7.73
CA VAL A 301 -26.73 -11.22 9.18
C VAL A 301 -27.43 -12.44 9.80
N MET A 302 -26.70 -13.20 10.61
CA MET A 302 -27.20 -14.34 11.40
C MET A 302 -26.94 -14.13 12.90
#